data_AF-A0A8H6RQG2-F1
#
_entry.id   AF-A0A8H6RQG2-F1
#
_cell.length_a   1.000
_cell.length_b   1.000
_cell.length_c   1.000
_cell.angle_alpha   90.00
_cell.angle_beta   90.00
_cell.angle_gamma   90.00
#
_symmetry.space_group_name_H-M   'P 1'
#
loop_
_entity.id
_entity.type
_entity.pdbx_description
1 polymer ?
#
loop_
_entity_poly.entity_id
_entity_poly.type
_entity_poly.pdbx_seq_one_letter_code
_entity_poly.pdbx_strand_id
1 'polypeptide(L)'
;MMMPPKQDDLAARMDPSKQRPKAFNTGKGARGPSSKGDDASSWHETAEQKQKRLQDEMMGIGKPSASGPEPVRPSKSAKEEAAHRKIQEHVEKTRGPSLLDQHKQSKGAEVEEDDPSKRAFDREKDMGGSGHISSSQKRQMLNKAAGFSGKFSGGTYL
;
A
#
# COMPACT_ATOMS: atom_id res chain seq x y z
N MET A 1 24.74 -12.60 26.21
CA MET A 1 23.61 -13.54 26.20
C MET A 1 23.73 -14.41 24.96
N MET A 2 23.67 -15.74 25.11
CA MET A 2 23.80 -16.68 23.99
C MET A 2 22.58 -16.53 23.06
N MET A 3 22.81 -16.23 21.78
CA MET A 3 21.71 -16.11 20.81
C MET A 3 21.07 -17.48 20.58
N PRO A 4 19.72 -17.57 20.50
CA PRO A 4 19.06 -18.79 20.07
C PRO A 4 19.38 -19.07 18.59
N PRO A 5 19.48 -20.36 18.20
CA PRO A 5 19.77 -20.74 16.83
C PRO A 5 18.70 -20.20 15.88
N LYS A 6 19.15 -19.63 14.75
CA LYS A 6 18.25 -19.20 13.69
C LYS A 6 17.64 -20.43 13.02
N GLN A 7 16.43 -20.27 12.49
CA GLN A 7 15.48 -21.32 12.08
C GLN A 7 15.94 -22.27 10.95
N ASP A 8 17.20 -22.17 10.51
CA ASP A 8 17.80 -22.95 9.42
C ASP A 8 18.79 -24.01 9.92
N ASP A 9 18.63 -24.50 11.15
CA ASP A 9 19.46 -25.58 11.68
C ASP A 9 19.08 -26.95 11.10
N LEU A 10 20.09 -27.82 11.00
CA LEU A 10 20.00 -29.15 10.37
C LEU A 10 18.85 -30.00 10.94
N ALA A 11 18.56 -29.83 12.23
CA ALA A 11 17.43 -30.48 12.91
C ALA A 11 16.07 -30.07 12.34
N ALA A 12 15.86 -28.79 12.00
CA ALA A 12 14.62 -28.31 11.40
C ALA A 12 14.45 -28.77 9.94
N ARG A 13 15.56 -29.04 9.24
CA ARG A 13 15.56 -29.62 7.88
C ARG A 13 15.25 -31.11 7.85
N MET A 14 15.53 -31.84 8.93
CA MET A 14 15.34 -33.29 9.02
C MET A 14 13.99 -33.68 9.67
N ASP A 15 13.18 -32.73 10.09
CA ASP A 15 11.82 -32.95 10.61
C ASP A 15 10.85 -33.35 9.48
N PRO A 16 10.36 -34.61 9.44
CA PRO A 16 9.52 -35.12 8.36
C PRO A 16 8.09 -34.56 8.40
N SER A 17 7.68 -33.91 9.49
CA SER A 17 6.36 -33.28 9.60
C SER A 17 6.26 -31.97 8.81
N LYS A 18 7.40 -31.38 8.41
CA LYS A 18 7.45 -30.10 7.69
C LYS A 18 7.62 -30.33 6.19
N GLN A 19 6.64 -29.86 5.43
CA GLN A 19 6.61 -29.98 3.98
C GLN A 19 7.72 -29.13 3.34
N ARG A 20 8.62 -29.78 2.59
CA ARG A 20 9.75 -29.13 1.91
C ARG A 20 9.34 -28.69 0.49
N PRO A 21 9.88 -27.59 -0.05
CA PRO A 21 9.63 -27.21 -1.44
C PRO A 21 10.14 -28.33 -2.35
N LYS A 22 9.23 -29.03 -3.03
CA LYS A 22 9.54 -30.22 -3.84
C LYS A 22 9.78 -29.90 -5.32
N ALA A 23 9.74 -28.63 -5.71
CA ALA A 23 9.86 -28.21 -7.10
C ALA A 23 10.80 -27.00 -7.24
N PHE A 24 11.40 -26.85 -8.42
CA PHE A 24 12.25 -25.71 -8.73
C PHE A 24 11.38 -24.44 -8.89
N ASN A 25 11.75 -23.37 -8.20
CA ASN A 25 11.15 -22.03 -8.36
C ASN A 25 11.49 -21.45 -9.75
N THR A 26 10.80 -21.89 -10.81
CA THR A 26 11.07 -21.50 -12.21
C THR A 26 10.17 -20.38 -12.74
N GLY A 27 9.62 -19.52 -11.87
CA GLY A 27 8.94 -18.29 -12.29
C GLY A 27 9.92 -17.11 -12.44
N LYS A 28 9.73 -16.26 -13.45
CA LYS A 28 10.49 -15.01 -13.64
C LYS A 28 10.17 -14.04 -12.49
N GLY A 29 10.93 -14.16 -11.40
CA GLY A 29 10.73 -13.43 -10.14
C GLY A 29 10.68 -14.30 -8.89
N ALA A 30 10.70 -15.64 -9.00
CA ALA A 30 10.55 -16.56 -7.87
C ALA A 30 11.82 -16.72 -6.98
N ARG A 31 12.83 -15.89 -7.23
CA ARG A 31 13.99 -15.66 -6.37
C ARG A 31 14.24 -14.16 -6.31
N GLY A 32 13.43 -13.43 -5.53
CA GLY A 32 13.95 -12.20 -4.92
C GLY A 32 15.18 -12.57 -4.08
N PRO A 33 16.21 -11.70 -3.98
CA PRO A 33 17.36 -12.02 -3.16
C PRO A 33 16.85 -12.35 -1.76
N SER A 34 17.13 -13.56 -1.29
CA SER A 34 17.08 -13.84 0.13
C SER A 34 18.07 -12.87 0.76
N SER A 35 17.56 -11.76 1.27
CA SER A 35 18.27 -10.73 2.02
C SER A 35 18.96 -11.43 3.18
N LYS A 36 20.21 -11.83 2.94
CA LYS A 36 21.11 -12.36 3.96
C LYS A 36 21.62 -11.17 4.76
N GLY A 37 20.68 -10.54 5.46
CA GLY A 37 20.76 -9.17 5.95
C GLY A 37 19.42 -8.45 5.94
N ASP A 38 18.29 -9.17 6.00
CA ASP A 38 17.13 -8.56 6.64
C ASP A 38 17.58 -8.22 8.05
N ASP A 39 17.79 -6.93 8.28
CA ASP A 39 18.00 -6.32 9.58
C ASP A 39 16.71 -6.53 10.39
N ALA A 40 16.54 -7.78 10.83
CA ALA A 40 15.72 -8.24 11.92
C ALA A 40 16.12 -7.54 13.25
N SER A 41 16.91 -6.46 13.22
CA SER A 41 17.12 -5.54 14.33
C SER A 41 15.98 -4.54 14.47
N SER A 42 15.18 -4.26 13.44
CA SER A 42 14.07 -3.28 13.53
C SER A 42 13.01 -3.65 14.57
N TRP A 43 12.87 -4.94 14.91
CA TRP A 43 11.93 -5.45 15.91
C TRP A 43 12.60 -5.84 17.24
N HIS A 44 13.92 -5.74 17.33
CA HIS A 44 14.71 -5.96 18.55
C HIS A 44 15.45 -4.69 19.01
N GLU A 45 15.10 -3.54 18.43
CA GLU A 45 15.71 -2.25 18.70
C GLU A 45 15.34 -1.76 20.11
N THR A 46 16.31 -1.31 20.91
CA THR A 46 16.01 -0.63 22.19
C THR A 46 15.44 0.77 21.95
N ALA A 47 14.75 1.35 22.94
CA ALA A 47 14.13 2.67 22.78
C ALA A 47 15.13 3.77 22.36
N GLU A 48 16.35 3.74 22.90
CA GLU A 48 17.42 4.69 22.55
C GLU A 48 17.91 4.50 21.12
N GLN A 49 18.02 3.25 20.66
CA GLN A 49 18.42 2.95 19.30
C GLN A 49 17.36 3.45 18.30
N LYS A 50 16.07 3.27 18.63
CA LYS A 50 14.96 3.77 17.80
C LYS A 50 14.94 5.29 17.70
N GLN A 51 15.24 5.99 18.80
CA GLN A 51 15.36 7.45 18.78
C GLN A 51 16.52 7.90 17.89
N LYS A 52 17.67 7.23 18.00
CA LYS A 52 18.82 7.51 17.15
C LYS A 52 18.52 7.25 15.67
N ARG A 53 17.85 6.15 15.35
CA ARG A 53 17.39 5.85 13.98
C ARG A 53 16.46 6.94 13.44
N LEU A 54 15.48 7.38 14.24
CA LEU A 54 14.58 8.46 13.84
C LEU A 54 15.33 9.78 13.61
N GLN A 55 16.31 10.11 14.45
CA GLN A 55 17.15 11.30 14.27
C GLN A 55 18.00 11.21 13.00
N ASP A 56 18.63 10.05 12.77
CA ASP A 56 19.44 9.80 11.57
C ASP A 56 18.57 9.86 10.29
N GLU A 57 17.34 9.34 10.33
CA GLU A 57 16.35 9.45 9.25
C GLU A 57 15.93 10.91 8.98
N MET A 58 15.68 11.70 10.03
CA MET A 58 15.40 13.13 9.92
C MET A 58 16.57 13.90 9.31
N MET A 59 17.81 13.48 9.60
CA MET A 59 19.03 14.04 9.02
C MET A 59 19.39 13.46 7.65
N GLY A 60 18.60 12.51 7.13
CA GLY A 60 18.81 11.87 5.83
C GLY A 60 19.98 10.86 5.78
N ILE A 61 20.50 10.46 6.94
CA ILE A 61 21.59 9.50 7.07
C ILE A 61 21.00 8.10 7.28
N GLY A 62 20.56 7.47 6.19
CA GLY A 62 20.14 6.06 6.23
C GLY A 62 21.34 5.13 6.33
N LYS A 63 21.34 4.19 7.29
CA LYS A 63 22.27 3.04 7.26
C LYS A 63 22.01 2.23 5.98
N PRO A 64 23.04 1.86 5.19
CA PRO A 64 22.84 1.09 3.98
C PRO A 64 22.35 -0.31 4.34
N SER A 65 21.05 -0.55 4.19
CA SER A 65 20.49 -1.89 4.09
C SER A 65 21.17 -2.60 2.92
N ALA A 66 21.53 -3.88 3.08
CA ALA A 66 22.18 -4.71 2.06
C ALA A 66 21.24 -5.09 0.89
N SER A 67 20.24 -4.25 0.61
CA SER A 67 19.34 -4.31 -0.55
C SER A 67 19.60 -3.12 -1.47
N GLY A 68 20.86 -2.93 -1.86
CA GLY A 68 21.29 -1.92 -2.84
C GLY A 68 21.06 -0.47 -2.39
N PRO A 69 21.70 0.51 -3.04
CA PRO A 69 21.29 1.89 -2.89
C PRO A 69 19.87 2.01 -3.44
N GLU A 70 18.86 2.07 -2.58
CA GLU A 70 17.71 2.93 -2.86
C GLU A 70 18.33 4.27 -3.27
N PRO A 71 18.05 4.80 -4.48
CA PRO A 71 18.53 6.11 -4.81
C PRO A 71 17.98 7.03 -3.74
N VAL A 72 18.88 7.53 -2.87
CA VAL A 72 18.66 8.69 -2.03
C VAL A 72 18.02 9.68 -2.96
N ARG A 73 16.70 9.86 -2.86
CA ARG A 73 15.98 10.72 -3.80
C ARG A 73 16.64 12.09 -3.60
N PRO A 74 17.41 12.60 -4.59
CA PRO A 74 17.94 13.92 -4.44
C PRO A 74 16.73 14.84 -4.26
N SER A 75 16.85 15.85 -3.41
CA SER A 75 15.87 16.93 -3.35
C SER A 75 15.42 17.25 -4.77
N LYS A 76 14.12 17.04 -5.05
CA LYS A 76 13.54 16.98 -6.40
C LYS A 76 14.25 17.98 -7.30
N SER A 77 15.08 17.48 -8.20
CA SER A 77 15.83 18.38 -9.08
C SER A 77 14.81 19.16 -9.90
N ALA A 78 15.05 20.45 -10.18
CA ALA A 78 14.10 21.28 -10.94
C ALA A 78 13.68 20.64 -12.29
N LYS A 79 14.52 19.75 -12.83
CA LYS A 79 14.24 18.94 -14.02
C LYS A 79 13.18 17.85 -13.79
N GLU A 80 13.18 17.20 -12.64
CA GLU A 80 12.16 16.21 -12.27
C GLU A 80 10.80 16.87 -12.02
N GLU A 81 10.76 18.05 -11.42
CA GLU A 81 9.52 18.80 -11.26
C GLU A 81 8.95 19.23 -12.62
N ALA A 82 9.81 19.69 -13.53
CA ALA A 82 9.40 20.02 -14.89
C ALA A 82 8.89 18.79 -15.66
N ALA A 83 9.51 17.61 -15.46
CA ALA A 83 9.03 16.35 -16.03
C ALA A 83 7.68 15.93 -15.43
N HIS A 84 7.52 16.04 -14.12
CA HIS A 84 6.26 15.73 -13.43
C HIS A 84 5.11 16.62 -13.90
N ARG A 85 5.35 17.93 -14.05
CA ARG A 85 4.34 18.87 -14.59
C ARG A 85 3.89 18.48 -16.00
N LYS A 86 4.83 18.15 -16.90
CA LYS A 86 4.51 17.70 -18.26
C LYS A 86 3.67 16.41 -18.26
N ILE A 87 3.98 15.48 -17.36
CA ILE A 87 3.20 14.24 -17.21
C ILE A 87 1.79 14.56 -16.71
N GLN A 88 1.66 15.43 -15.71
CA GLN A 88 0.35 15.85 -15.19
C GLN A 88 -0.50 16.50 -16.28
N GLU A 89 0.03 17.49 -17.00
CA GLU A 89 -0.69 18.16 -18.10
C GLU A 89 -1.14 17.18 -19.19
N HIS A 90 -0.29 16.20 -19.52
CA HIS A 90 -0.65 15.18 -20.50
C HIS A 90 -1.77 14.25 -19.98
N VAL A 91 -1.70 13.85 -18.71
CA VAL A 91 -2.73 13.02 -18.07
C VAL A 91 -4.06 13.78 -17.99
N GLU A 92 -4.04 15.05 -17.62
CA GLU A 92 -5.24 15.90 -17.56
C GLU A 92 -5.91 16.04 -18.93
N LYS A 93 -5.12 16.25 -19.99
CA LYS A 93 -5.63 16.37 -21.37
C LYS A 93 -6.21 15.07 -21.93
N THR A 94 -5.67 13.92 -21.53
CA THR A 94 -6.03 12.61 -22.13
C THR A 94 -7.04 11.81 -21.32
N ARG A 95 -7.00 11.89 -19.98
CA ARG A 95 -7.70 10.96 -19.08
C ARG A 95 -8.98 11.53 -18.48
N GLY A 96 -9.21 12.84 -18.61
CA GLY A 96 -10.32 13.53 -17.94
C GLY A 96 -10.10 13.72 -16.45
N PRO A 97 -11.08 14.30 -15.72
CA PRO A 97 -10.93 14.62 -14.30
C PRO A 97 -10.69 13.35 -13.48
N SER A 98 -9.80 13.44 -12.48
CA SER A 98 -9.51 12.30 -11.63
C SER A 98 -10.76 11.90 -10.83
N LEU A 99 -10.85 10.64 -10.43
CA LEU A 99 -11.96 10.17 -9.58
C LEU A 99 -12.04 10.98 -8.28
N LEU A 100 -10.90 11.44 -7.77
CA LEU A 100 -10.82 12.28 -6.59
C LEU A 100 -11.43 13.67 -6.86
N ASP A 101 -11.16 14.26 -8.03
CA ASP A 101 -11.75 15.55 -8.43
C ASP A 101 -13.25 15.43 -8.69
N GLN A 102 -13.68 14.36 -9.35
CA GLN A 102 -15.11 14.06 -9.54
C GLN A 102 -15.83 13.90 -8.19
N HIS A 103 -15.20 13.21 -7.24
CA HIS A 103 -15.78 13.01 -5.92
C HIS A 103 -15.84 14.31 -5.12
N LYS A 104 -14.80 15.16 -5.20
CA LYS A 104 -14.81 16.52 -4.62
C LYS A 104 -15.91 17.39 -5.21
N GLN A 105 -16.09 17.36 -6.53
CA GLN A 105 -17.18 18.08 -7.20
C GLN A 105 -18.55 17.52 -6.80
N SER A 106 -18.69 16.21 -6.66
CA SER A 106 -19.96 15.57 -6.29
C SER A 106 -20.36 15.79 -4.83
N LYS A 107 -19.38 15.98 -3.93
CA LYS A 107 -19.64 16.21 -2.50
C LYS A 107 -20.08 17.63 -2.16
N GLY A 108 -19.94 18.58 -3.08
CA GLY A 108 -20.36 19.97 -2.89
C GLY A 108 -19.60 20.69 -1.76
N ALA A 109 -19.56 22.02 -1.83
CA ALA A 109 -18.96 22.85 -0.76
C ALA A 109 -19.71 22.75 0.58
N GLU A 110 -20.92 22.16 0.59
CA GLU A 110 -21.76 22.00 1.77
C GLU A 110 -21.19 21.03 2.81
N VAL A 111 -20.34 20.07 2.40
CA VAL A 111 -19.70 19.11 3.32
C VAL A 111 -18.40 19.66 3.93
N GLU A 112 -17.75 20.63 3.30
CA GLU A 112 -16.51 21.25 3.82
C GLU A 112 -16.79 22.22 4.98
N GLU A 113 -17.97 22.85 4.99
CA GLU A 113 -18.38 23.78 6.05
C GLU A 113 -19.02 23.08 7.27
N ASP A 114 -19.43 21.81 7.14
CA ASP A 114 -20.10 21.07 8.21
C ASP A 114 -19.08 20.21 8.99
N ASP A 115 -18.29 20.86 9.85
CA ASP A 115 -17.29 20.21 10.71
C ASP A 115 -17.98 19.27 11.73
N PRO A 116 -17.88 17.94 11.56
CA PRO A 116 -18.59 16.97 12.39
C PRO A 116 -18.08 16.94 13.83
N SER A 117 -16.90 17.52 14.09
CA SER A 117 -16.34 17.64 15.44
C SER A 117 -16.91 18.84 16.21
N LYS A 118 -17.52 19.81 15.52
CA LYS A 118 -18.09 21.03 16.09
C LYS A 118 -19.61 21.05 16.07
N ARG A 119 -20.25 20.26 15.20
CA ARG A 119 -21.71 20.10 15.15
C ARG A 119 -22.20 19.09 16.20
N ALA A 120 -23.33 19.38 16.84
CA ALA A 120 -24.00 18.40 17.69
C ALA A 120 -24.53 17.22 16.85
N PHE A 121 -24.46 16.01 17.40
CA PHE A 121 -24.93 14.80 16.72
C PHE A 121 -26.39 14.95 16.25
N ASP A 122 -26.58 14.85 14.94
CA ASP A 122 -27.89 14.85 14.29
C ASP A 122 -28.11 13.46 13.71
N ARG A 123 -29.04 12.71 14.31
CA ARG A 123 -29.32 11.33 13.91
C ARG A 123 -29.72 11.23 12.42
N GLU A 124 -30.40 12.22 11.86
CA GLU A 124 -30.85 12.15 10.48
C GLU A 124 -29.68 12.41 9.51
N LYS A 125 -28.81 13.37 9.82
CA LYS A 125 -27.63 13.66 9.01
C LYS A 125 -26.49 12.65 9.20
N ASP A 126 -26.22 12.27 10.44
CA ASP A 126 -25.05 11.47 10.81
C ASP A 126 -25.32 9.96 10.76
N MET A 127 -26.58 9.53 10.91
CA MET A 127 -26.97 8.12 10.87
C MET A 127 -28.03 7.78 9.81
N GLY A 128 -28.83 8.75 9.37
CA GLY A 128 -29.99 8.53 8.48
C GLY A 128 -29.62 8.05 7.08
N GLY A 129 -28.40 8.28 6.62
CA GLY A 129 -27.91 7.82 5.31
C GLY A 129 -27.64 6.31 5.20
N SER A 130 -27.60 5.56 6.31
CA SER A 130 -27.14 4.15 6.30
C SER A 130 -28.24 3.08 6.45
N GLY A 131 -29.49 3.48 6.64
CA GLY A 131 -30.52 2.56 7.15
C GLY A 131 -31.05 1.54 6.14
N HIS A 132 -31.48 1.96 4.95
CA HIS A 132 -32.28 1.10 4.09
C HIS A 132 -32.00 1.33 2.60
N ILE A 133 -31.20 0.45 1.99
CA ILE A 133 -31.12 0.33 0.53
C ILE A 133 -32.48 -0.16 0.01
N SER A 134 -33.09 0.61 -0.89
CA SER A 134 -34.34 0.25 -1.55
C SER A 134 -34.17 -1.00 -2.44
N SER A 135 -35.25 -1.75 -2.68
CA SER A 135 -35.21 -2.95 -3.53
C SER A 135 -34.67 -2.68 -4.94
N SER A 136 -35.01 -1.52 -5.52
CA SER A 136 -34.48 -1.09 -6.82
C SER A 136 -32.98 -0.84 -6.77
N GLN A 137 -32.48 -0.20 -5.71
CA GLN A 137 -31.05 0.05 -5.51
C GLN A 137 -30.27 -1.26 -5.25
N LYS A 138 -30.85 -2.23 -4.52
CA LYS A 138 -30.27 -3.59 -4.40
C LYS A 138 -30.12 -4.24 -5.77
N ARG A 139 -31.17 -4.19 -6.59
CA ARG A 139 -31.15 -4.76 -7.94
C ARG A 139 -30.10 -4.10 -8.83
N GLN A 140 -29.98 -2.77 -8.77
CA GLN A 140 -28.95 -2.03 -9.50
C GLN A 140 -27.53 -2.41 -9.04
N MET A 141 -27.30 -2.57 -7.73
CA MET A 141 -26.01 -3.02 -7.20
C MET A 141 -25.65 -4.43 -7.67
N LEU A 142 -26.61 -5.36 -7.64
CA LEU A 142 -26.41 -6.73 -8.15
C LEU A 142 -26.10 -6.77 -9.65
N ASN A 143 -26.82 -5.97 -10.45
CA ASN A 143 -26.55 -5.86 -11.89
C ASN A 143 -25.16 -5.28 -12.18
N LYS A 144 -24.72 -4.26 -11.42
CA LYS A 144 -23.35 -3.72 -11.52
C LYS A 144 -22.30 -4.76 -11.10
N ALA A 145 -22.58 -5.54 -10.06
CA ALA A 145 -21.66 -6.55 -9.54
C ALA A 145 -21.51 -7.77 -10.48
N ALA A 146 -22.56 -8.15 -11.19
CA ALA A 146 -22.53 -9.28 -12.13
C ALA A 146 -21.42 -9.14 -13.20
N GLY A 147 -21.14 -7.91 -13.64
CA GLY A 147 -20.08 -7.63 -14.62
C GLY A 147 -18.66 -7.62 -14.06
N PHE A 148 -18.46 -7.66 -12.73
CA PHE A 148 -17.10 -7.62 -12.16
C PHE A 148 -16.38 -8.95 -12.27
N SER A 149 -17.08 -10.09 -12.21
CA SER A 149 -16.45 -11.41 -12.31
C SER A 149 -15.70 -11.59 -13.64
N GLY A 150 -16.30 -11.19 -14.77
CA GLY A 150 -15.69 -11.31 -16.10
C GLY A 150 -14.52 -10.35 -16.37
N LYS A 151 -14.38 -9.27 -15.59
CA LYS A 151 -13.30 -8.28 -15.76
C LYS A 151 -11.99 -8.69 -15.07
N PHE A 152 -12.09 -9.56 -14.07
CA PHE A 152 -10.94 -10.07 -13.31
C PHE A 152 -10.65 -11.55 -13.61
N SER A 153 -11.58 -12.30 -14.20
CA SER A 153 -11.29 -13.63 -14.74
C SER A 153 -10.38 -13.47 -15.96
N GLY A 154 -9.11 -13.85 -15.80
CA GLY A 154 -8.01 -13.59 -16.72
C GLY A 154 -8.37 -13.78 -18.19
N GLY A 155 -7.94 -12.81 -19.01
CA GLY A 155 -8.12 -12.84 -20.45
C GLY A 155 -7.65 -14.17 -21.03
N THR A 156 -8.48 -14.75 -21.90
CA THR A 156 -8.06 -15.83 -22.81
C THR A 156 -6.90 -15.32 -23.64
N TYR A 157 -5.71 -15.87 -23.40
CA TYR A 157 -4.58 -15.72 -24.29
C TYR A 157 -4.96 -16.33 -25.65
N LEU A 158 -5.06 -15.47 -26.66
CA LEU A 158 -4.95 -15.82 -28.08
C LEU A 158 -3.65 -15.19 -28.59
#